data_AF-A0A238JII2-F1
#
_entry.id   AF-A0A238JII2-F1
#
_cell.length_a   1.000
_cell.length_b   1.000
_cell.length_c   1.000
_cell.angle_alpha   90.00
_cell.angle_beta   90.00
_cell.angle_gamma   90.00
#
_symmetry.space_group_name_H-M   'P 1'
#
loop_
_entity.id
_entity.type
_entity.pdbx_description
1 polymer ?
#
loop_
_entity_poly.entity_id
_entity_poly.type
_entity_poly.pdbx_seq_one_letter_code
_entity_poly.pdbx_strand_id
1 'polypeptide(L)'
;MFSHIKGKINLAVVNAADKGNPVAKRVVANEMQKFVETLPAQSPLVQEDLMIPDFTRPLPEAEQGGMFGDYELVPLVPKPVSGSDLVGRRIASVMTRLGSYGMGDFGFVGLLFEDEDWLIIPITGAAHWVQVDGRILEPDGEGEGWIIDGDDRALITRLEGQEITSATLGRVSLSLRLANGAELSIAEETSARPVFSATGLPRAFLPEDNLAEAVFLSPSGELSV
;
A
#
# COMPACT_ATOMS: atom_id res chain seq x y z
N MET A 1 14.88 -6.56 -39.45
CA MET A 1 15.53 -5.23 -39.39
C MET A 1 14.57 -4.18 -38.79
N PHE A 2 14.01 -4.47 -37.60
CA PHE A 2 13.07 -3.58 -36.89
C PHE A 2 13.37 -3.52 -35.37
N SER A 3 14.55 -3.97 -34.92
CA SER A 3 14.92 -4.04 -33.49
C SER A 3 15.78 -2.87 -32.99
N HIS A 4 15.95 -1.80 -33.76
CA HIS A 4 16.92 -0.72 -33.45
C HIS A 4 16.33 0.66 -33.20
N ILE A 5 14.99 0.80 -33.15
CA ILE A 5 14.32 2.11 -33.05
C ILE A 5 13.63 2.36 -31.69
N LYS A 6 13.42 1.37 -30.81
CA LYS A 6 12.70 1.57 -29.54
C LYS A 6 13.56 1.75 -28.27
N GLY A 7 14.89 1.65 -28.38
CA GLY A 7 15.82 1.74 -27.24
C GLY A 7 16.52 3.10 -27.05
N LYS A 8 15.93 4.20 -27.53
CA LYS A 8 16.58 5.53 -27.49
C LYS A 8 15.69 6.62 -26.89
N ILE A 9 15.34 6.49 -25.61
CA ILE A 9 15.57 7.66 -24.76
C ILE A 9 17.09 7.76 -24.70
N ASN A 10 17.66 8.62 -25.56
CA ASN A 10 19.10 8.73 -25.70
C ASN A 10 19.68 8.96 -24.29
N LEU A 11 20.65 8.15 -23.84
CA LEU A 11 21.21 8.23 -22.49
C LEU A 11 21.63 9.68 -22.12
N ALA A 12 21.99 10.47 -23.13
CA ALA A 12 22.24 11.91 -23.02
C ALA A 12 21.03 12.75 -22.58
N VAL A 13 19.81 12.41 -23.01
CA VAL A 13 18.56 13.06 -22.61
C VAL A 13 18.18 12.70 -21.18
N VAL A 14 18.34 11.43 -20.78
CA VAL A 14 18.15 11.02 -19.36
C VAL A 14 19.16 11.73 -18.46
N ASN A 15 20.45 11.66 -18.80
CA ASN A 15 21.50 12.33 -18.04
C ASN A 15 21.34 13.86 -17.99
N ALA A 16 20.78 14.48 -19.03
CA ALA A 16 20.48 15.90 -19.03
C ALA A 16 19.26 16.23 -18.15
N ALA A 17 18.25 15.36 -18.11
CA ALA A 17 17.11 15.49 -17.21
C ALA A 17 17.53 15.39 -15.74
N ASP A 18 18.39 14.43 -15.40
CA ASP A 18 18.95 14.26 -14.05
C ASP A 18 19.78 15.47 -13.61
N LYS A 19 20.47 16.12 -14.56
CA LYS A 19 21.20 17.39 -14.34
C LYS A 19 20.30 18.63 -14.33
N GLY A 20 18.98 18.46 -14.30
CA GLY A 20 18.03 19.57 -14.14
C GLY A 20 17.60 20.26 -15.43
N ASN A 21 17.93 19.75 -16.63
CA ASN A 21 17.53 20.40 -17.87
C ASN A 21 15.99 20.30 -18.07
N PRO A 22 15.26 21.44 -18.17
CA PRO A 22 13.80 21.43 -18.18
C PRO A 22 13.21 20.83 -19.47
N VAL A 23 13.89 20.98 -20.60
CA VAL A 23 13.45 20.41 -21.89
C VAL A 23 13.64 18.90 -21.88
N ALA A 24 14.79 18.43 -21.39
CA ALA A 24 15.07 17.01 -21.26
C ALA A 24 14.10 16.32 -20.28
N LYS A 25 13.83 16.93 -19.12
CA LYS A 25 12.81 16.45 -18.16
C LYS A 25 11.45 16.27 -18.82
N ARG A 26 11.01 17.24 -19.62
CA ARG A 26 9.72 17.18 -20.32
C ARG A 26 9.68 16.08 -21.39
N VAL A 27 10.77 15.86 -22.10
CA VAL A 27 10.87 14.77 -23.10
C VAL A 27 10.84 13.40 -22.41
N VAL A 28 11.60 13.22 -21.33
CA VAL A 28 11.59 11.98 -20.54
C VAL A 28 10.20 11.71 -19.97
N ALA A 29 9.56 12.72 -19.36
CA ALA A 29 8.20 12.59 -18.82
C ALA A 29 7.17 12.18 -19.88
N ASN A 30 7.20 12.84 -21.06
CA ASN A 30 6.27 12.52 -22.15
C ASN A 30 6.48 11.10 -22.70
N GLU A 31 7.73 10.64 -22.85
CA GLU A 31 8.01 9.29 -23.34
C GLU A 31 7.70 8.21 -22.29
N MET A 32 7.95 8.48 -21.00
CA MET A 32 7.47 7.64 -19.91
C MET A 32 5.94 7.56 -19.92
N GLN A 33 5.24 8.68 -20.06
CA GLN A 33 3.78 8.69 -20.09
C GLN A 33 3.24 7.83 -21.24
N LYS A 34 3.76 7.99 -22.46
CA LYS A 34 3.39 7.14 -23.61
C LYS A 34 3.69 5.67 -23.37
N PHE A 35 4.81 5.34 -22.72
CA PHE A 35 5.13 3.96 -22.39
C PHE A 35 4.17 3.40 -21.35
N VAL A 36 3.82 4.16 -20.31
CA VAL A 36 2.87 3.71 -19.30
C VAL A 36 1.46 3.53 -19.89
N GLU A 37 1.04 4.38 -20.83
CA GLU A 37 -0.21 4.20 -21.58
C GLU A 37 -0.24 2.90 -22.42
N THR A 38 0.92 2.30 -22.69
CA THR A 38 1.01 0.98 -23.36
C THR A 38 1.07 -0.20 -22.40
N LEU A 39 1.26 0.04 -21.11
CA LEU A 39 1.21 -1.02 -20.11
C LEU A 39 -0.26 -1.38 -19.86
N PRO A 40 -0.58 -2.68 -19.65
CA PRO A 40 -1.91 -3.06 -19.20
C PRO A 40 -2.21 -2.37 -17.87
N ALA A 41 -3.46 -1.96 -17.68
CA ALA A 41 -3.90 -1.46 -16.38
C ALA A 41 -3.62 -2.54 -15.32
N GLN A 42 -2.99 -2.15 -14.22
CA GLN A 42 -2.64 -3.06 -13.14
C GLN A 42 -3.62 -2.89 -12.00
N SER A 43 -4.09 -4.04 -11.48
CA SER A 43 -4.83 -4.06 -10.23
C SER A 43 -3.96 -3.46 -9.12
N PRO A 44 -4.48 -2.52 -8.32
CA PRO A 44 -3.84 -2.07 -7.11
C PRO A 44 -3.93 -3.11 -5.98
N LEU A 45 -4.83 -4.10 -6.09
CA LEU A 45 -4.91 -5.22 -5.17
C LEU A 45 -3.82 -6.23 -5.49
N VAL A 46 -3.02 -6.59 -4.50
CA VAL A 46 -2.03 -7.66 -4.63
C VAL A 46 -2.75 -9.01 -4.59
N GLN A 47 -2.55 -9.80 -5.64
CA GLN A 47 -3.15 -11.13 -5.86
C GLN A 47 -2.10 -12.25 -5.90
N GLU A 48 -0.86 -11.92 -5.57
CA GLU A 48 0.28 -12.82 -5.60
C GLU A 48 0.29 -13.75 -4.37
N ASP A 49 1.08 -14.82 -4.42
CA ASP A 49 1.16 -15.82 -3.35
C ASP A 49 1.86 -15.22 -2.13
N LEU A 50 1.08 -14.89 -1.09
CA LEU A 50 1.60 -14.31 0.13
C LEU A 50 2.30 -15.35 0.99
N MET A 51 3.40 -14.96 1.61
CA MET A 51 4.15 -15.76 2.57
C MET A 51 4.31 -15.00 3.89
N ILE A 52 4.34 -15.74 5.00
CA ILE A 52 4.56 -15.20 6.35
C ILE A 52 5.68 -15.99 7.06
N PRO A 53 6.37 -15.39 8.04
CA PRO A 53 7.32 -16.12 8.87
C PRO A 53 6.65 -17.21 9.71
N ASP A 54 7.25 -18.40 9.73
CA ASP A 54 6.93 -19.46 10.68
C ASP A 54 7.79 -19.28 11.94
N PHE A 55 7.22 -18.63 12.95
CA PHE A 55 7.89 -18.37 14.22
C PHE A 55 8.33 -19.64 14.99
N THR A 56 7.91 -20.83 14.55
CA THR A 56 8.37 -22.10 15.12
C THR A 56 9.62 -22.67 14.44
N ARG A 57 10.05 -22.05 13.32
CA ARG A 57 11.15 -22.50 12.47
C ARG A 57 12.15 -21.36 12.23
N PRO A 58 12.98 -21.01 13.23
CA PRO A 58 14.01 -20.00 13.04
C PRO A 58 15.07 -20.48 12.04
N LEU A 59 15.61 -19.55 11.24
CA LEU A 59 16.75 -19.79 10.37
C LEU A 59 18.02 -20.03 11.20
N PRO A 60 19.08 -20.65 10.62
CA PRO A 60 20.39 -20.73 11.27
C PRO A 60 20.91 -19.34 11.67
N GLU A 61 21.60 -19.22 12.81
CA GLU A 61 22.10 -17.93 13.34
C GLU A 61 22.94 -17.13 12.33
N ALA A 62 23.66 -17.83 11.43
CA ALA A 62 24.45 -17.20 10.37
C ALA A 62 23.61 -16.54 9.25
N GLU A 63 22.33 -16.85 9.18
CA GLU A 63 21.38 -16.37 8.16
C GLU A 63 20.34 -15.37 8.74
N GLN A 64 20.24 -15.28 10.08
CA GLN A 64 19.39 -14.31 10.78
C GLN A 64 19.88 -12.86 10.60
N GLY A 65 18.96 -11.91 10.66
CA GLY A 65 19.19 -10.47 10.44
C GLY A 65 19.48 -10.11 8.99
N GLY A 66 19.33 -11.06 8.06
CA GLY A 66 19.50 -10.87 6.63
C GLY A 66 18.31 -10.16 5.98
N MET A 67 18.42 -9.93 4.66
CA MET A 67 17.35 -9.31 3.84
C MET A 67 16.04 -10.11 3.86
N PHE A 68 16.14 -11.39 4.17
CA PHE A 68 15.00 -12.26 4.31
C PHE A 68 14.44 -12.05 5.72
N GLY A 69 15.09 -12.48 6.78
CA GLY A 69 14.60 -12.24 8.14
C GLY A 69 15.16 -13.33 9.04
N ASP A 70 14.42 -13.67 10.11
CA ASP A 70 14.93 -14.60 11.12
C ASP A 70 14.27 -15.99 11.08
N TYR A 71 13.21 -16.14 10.29
CA TYR A 71 12.37 -17.34 10.26
C TYR A 71 12.15 -17.85 8.84
N GLU A 72 11.94 -19.16 8.70
CA GLU A 72 11.49 -19.74 7.43
C GLU A 72 10.13 -19.15 7.03
N LEU A 73 9.92 -18.95 5.73
CA LEU A 73 8.64 -18.50 5.20
C LEU A 73 7.71 -19.67 4.89
N VAL A 74 6.43 -19.52 5.21
CA VAL A 74 5.36 -20.45 4.86
C VAL A 74 4.26 -19.75 4.08
N PRO A 75 3.57 -20.45 3.15
CA PRO A 75 2.45 -19.88 2.42
C PRO A 75 1.33 -19.44 3.34
N LEU A 76 0.88 -18.20 3.18
CA LEU A 76 -0.36 -17.69 3.73
C LEU A 76 -1.47 -17.96 2.72
N VAL A 77 -2.59 -18.49 3.19
CA VAL A 77 -3.83 -18.57 2.40
C VAL A 77 -4.78 -17.51 2.94
N PRO A 78 -4.86 -16.32 2.31
CA PRO A 78 -5.72 -15.25 2.77
C PRO A 78 -7.17 -15.71 2.82
N LYS A 79 -7.82 -15.46 3.96
CA LYS A 79 -9.27 -15.66 4.10
C LYS A 79 -9.91 -14.28 4.18
N PRO A 80 -10.79 -13.93 3.23
CA PRO A 80 -11.45 -12.65 3.25
C PRO A 80 -12.24 -12.47 4.55
N VAL A 81 -12.21 -11.28 5.11
CA VAL A 81 -12.95 -10.95 6.32
C VAL A 81 -14.22 -10.19 6.01
N SER A 82 -15.23 -10.41 6.83
CA SER A 82 -16.46 -9.65 6.83
C SER A 82 -16.42 -8.52 7.85
N GLY A 83 -17.32 -7.54 7.72
CA GLY A 83 -17.42 -6.47 8.72
C GLY A 83 -17.72 -7.00 10.13
N SER A 84 -18.49 -8.09 10.25
CA SER A 84 -18.77 -8.73 11.53
C SER A 84 -17.54 -9.33 12.22
N ASP A 85 -16.50 -9.70 11.45
CA ASP A 85 -15.25 -10.22 12.03
C ASP A 85 -14.40 -9.10 12.66
N LEU A 86 -14.71 -7.83 12.37
CA LEU A 86 -13.94 -6.66 12.82
C LEU A 86 -14.64 -5.91 13.96
N VAL A 87 -15.97 -5.88 13.99
CA VAL A 87 -16.74 -5.16 15.01
C VAL A 87 -16.44 -5.72 16.40
N GLY A 88 -16.15 -4.85 17.35
CA GLY A 88 -15.79 -5.17 18.73
C GLY A 88 -14.30 -5.39 18.94
N ARG A 89 -13.48 -5.46 17.89
CA ARG A 89 -12.01 -5.57 18.03
C ARG A 89 -11.39 -4.23 18.32
N ARG A 90 -10.34 -4.23 19.14
CA ARG A 90 -9.59 -3.05 19.55
C ARG A 90 -8.26 -2.98 18.82
N ILE A 91 -7.98 -1.85 18.20
CA ILE A 91 -6.76 -1.59 17.45
C ILE A 91 -5.64 -1.30 18.46
N ALA A 92 -4.61 -2.14 18.49
CA ALA A 92 -3.41 -1.93 19.30
C ALA A 92 -2.42 -0.98 18.60
N SER A 93 -2.23 -1.14 17.29
CA SER A 93 -1.35 -0.28 16.50
C SER A 93 -1.74 -0.25 15.02
N VAL A 94 -1.24 0.73 14.29
CA VAL A 94 -1.47 0.90 12.85
C VAL A 94 -0.14 1.05 12.13
N MET A 95 0.02 0.32 11.04
CA MET A 95 1.18 0.39 10.16
C MET A 95 0.74 0.73 8.74
N THR A 96 1.31 1.78 8.17
CA THR A 96 0.98 2.27 6.81
C THR A 96 1.89 1.70 5.72
N ARG A 97 2.88 0.89 6.13
CA ARG A 97 3.92 0.29 5.28
C ARG A 97 4.25 -1.13 5.75
N LEU A 98 3.33 -2.06 5.50
CA LEU A 98 3.53 -3.49 5.68
C LEU A 98 3.94 -4.17 4.36
N GLY A 99 4.59 -5.33 4.46
CA GLY A 99 5.01 -6.13 3.31
C GLY A 99 6.42 -5.82 2.84
N SER A 100 7.42 -6.01 3.71
CA SER A 100 8.83 -5.72 3.44
C SER A 100 9.76 -6.88 3.80
N TYR A 101 9.39 -8.12 3.48
CA TYR A 101 10.35 -9.22 3.52
C TYR A 101 11.05 -9.32 2.14
N GLY A 102 12.04 -8.45 1.87
CA GLY A 102 12.79 -8.39 0.60
C GLY A 102 13.13 -6.99 0.04
N MET A 103 13.32 -6.89 -1.29
CA MET A 103 13.57 -5.62 -2.00
C MET A 103 12.28 -5.04 -2.59
N GLY A 104 11.87 -3.87 -2.09
CA GLY A 104 10.68 -3.15 -2.54
C GLY A 104 9.54 -3.30 -1.55
N ASP A 105 9.07 -2.17 -1.02
CA ASP A 105 7.94 -2.13 -0.10
C ASP A 105 6.65 -2.15 -0.91
N PHE A 106 5.77 -3.14 -0.67
CA PHE A 106 4.43 -3.16 -1.27
C PHE A 106 3.56 -2.03 -0.70
N GLY A 107 3.90 -1.52 0.49
CA GLY A 107 3.26 -0.38 1.12
C GLY A 107 1.82 -0.69 1.53
N PHE A 108 1.57 -1.90 2.04
CA PHE A 108 0.26 -2.26 2.56
C PHE A 108 -0.05 -1.48 3.83
N VAL A 109 -1.33 -1.26 4.10
CA VAL A 109 -1.78 -0.78 5.40
C VAL A 109 -2.26 -1.98 6.20
N GLY A 110 -1.89 -2.04 7.48
CA GLY A 110 -2.49 -2.98 8.39
C GLY A 110 -2.71 -2.43 9.80
N LEU A 111 -3.67 -3.05 10.47
CA LEU A 111 -4.08 -2.74 11.84
C LEU A 111 -3.77 -3.95 12.70
N LEU A 112 -2.92 -3.79 13.70
CA LEU A 112 -2.70 -4.80 14.74
C LEU A 112 -3.85 -4.71 15.74
N PHE A 113 -4.50 -5.82 16.04
CA PHE A 113 -5.48 -5.92 17.11
C PHE A 113 -4.85 -6.38 18.43
N GLU A 114 -5.54 -6.13 19.55
CA GLU A 114 -5.06 -6.53 20.89
C GLU A 114 -4.96 -8.05 21.10
N ASP A 115 -5.63 -8.84 20.26
CA ASP A 115 -5.54 -10.30 20.21
C ASP A 115 -4.49 -10.80 19.19
N GLU A 116 -3.57 -9.92 18.80
CA GLU A 116 -2.35 -10.18 18.03
C GLU A 116 -2.54 -10.51 16.53
N ASP A 117 -3.78 -10.54 16.01
CA ASP A 117 -3.97 -10.59 14.56
C ASP A 117 -3.79 -9.22 13.91
N TRP A 118 -3.35 -9.27 12.65
CA TRP A 118 -3.28 -8.12 11.75
C TRP A 118 -4.43 -8.13 10.77
N LEU A 119 -5.21 -7.05 10.71
CA LEU A 119 -6.01 -6.73 9.53
C LEU A 119 -5.07 -6.24 8.43
N ILE A 120 -5.07 -6.91 7.27
CA ILE A 120 -4.27 -6.53 6.12
C ILE A 120 -5.16 -5.98 5.02
N ILE A 121 -4.82 -4.79 4.52
CA ILE A 121 -5.42 -4.15 3.36
C ILE A 121 -4.36 -4.20 2.23
N PRO A 122 -4.39 -5.22 1.35
CA PRO A 122 -3.30 -5.51 0.41
C PRO A 122 -3.39 -4.65 -0.86
N ILE A 123 -3.37 -3.33 -0.67
CA ILE A 123 -3.34 -2.35 -1.76
C ILE A 123 -1.90 -1.84 -1.94
N THR A 124 -1.37 -1.90 -3.15
CA THR A 124 -0.04 -1.34 -3.44
C THR A 124 -0.02 0.17 -3.18
N GLY A 125 0.87 0.63 -2.30
CA GLY A 125 0.95 2.01 -1.86
C GLY A 125 -0.32 2.48 -1.14
N ALA A 126 -0.88 1.63 -0.29
CA ALA A 126 -2.15 1.81 0.42
C ALA A 126 -2.26 3.14 1.19
N ALA A 127 -1.14 3.73 1.64
CA ALA A 127 -1.13 5.07 2.25
C ALA A 127 -1.86 6.11 1.37
N HIS A 128 -1.67 6.07 0.05
CA HIS A 128 -2.34 6.99 -0.88
C HIS A 128 -3.83 6.70 -1.13
N TRP A 129 -4.38 5.65 -0.52
CA TRP A 129 -5.77 5.23 -0.67
C TRP A 129 -6.56 5.43 0.62
N VAL A 130 -5.91 5.18 1.76
CA VAL A 130 -6.52 5.18 3.08
C VAL A 130 -6.66 6.60 3.60
N GLN A 131 -7.84 6.88 4.13
CA GLN A 131 -8.21 8.14 4.77
C GLN A 131 -8.52 7.92 6.24
N VAL A 132 -8.15 8.89 7.08
CA VAL A 132 -8.61 9.03 8.46
C VAL A 132 -9.37 10.34 8.58
N ASP A 133 -10.64 10.27 8.97
CA ASP A 133 -11.54 11.43 9.08
C ASP A 133 -11.56 12.29 7.81
N GLY A 134 -11.49 11.63 6.65
CA GLY A 134 -11.51 12.26 5.31
C GLY A 134 -10.17 12.83 4.84
N ARG A 135 -9.09 12.68 5.61
CA ARG A 135 -7.72 13.07 5.21
C ARG A 135 -6.90 11.85 4.83
N ILE A 136 -6.23 11.87 3.69
CA ILE A 136 -5.35 10.77 3.23
C ILE A 136 -4.13 10.67 4.15
N LEU A 137 -3.70 9.44 4.42
CA LEU A 137 -2.43 9.19 5.12
C LEU A 137 -1.25 9.41 4.16
N GLU A 138 -0.30 10.27 4.49
CA GLU A 138 0.91 10.41 3.70
C GLU A 138 1.93 9.32 4.08
N PRO A 139 2.64 8.73 3.10
CA PRO A 139 3.73 7.81 3.42
C PRO A 139 4.90 8.60 4.02
N ASP A 140 5.43 8.11 5.14
CA ASP A 140 6.64 8.67 5.74
C ASP A 140 7.79 8.71 4.73
N GLY A 141 8.35 9.90 4.50
CA GLY A 141 9.69 10.09 3.92
C GLY A 141 9.81 10.38 2.41
N GLU A 142 8.72 10.49 1.64
CA GLU A 142 8.82 10.90 0.23
C GLU A 142 8.67 12.43 0.06
N GLY A 143 9.80 13.13 0.07
CA GLY A 143 10.07 14.36 -0.70
C GLY A 143 9.11 15.55 -0.55
N GLU A 144 9.60 16.62 0.09
CA GLU A 144 8.91 17.92 0.30
C GLU A 144 7.49 17.74 0.84
N GLY A 145 7.38 17.59 2.16
CA GLY A 145 6.13 17.77 2.88
C GLY A 145 5.51 19.10 2.50
N TRP A 146 4.60 19.07 1.53
CA TRP A 146 3.53 20.04 1.46
C TRP A 146 2.67 19.67 2.66
N ILE A 147 3.02 20.24 3.82
CA ILE A 147 2.13 20.26 4.98
C ILE A 147 0.85 20.93 4.49
N ILE A 148 -0.08 20.13 3.98
CA ILE A 148 -1.47 20.51 3.82
C ILE A 148 -2.09 20.14 5.17
N ASP A 149 -1.77 20.99 6.15
CA ASP A 149 -2.34 21.08 7.49
C ASP A 149 -2.62 19.75 8.22
N GLY A 150 -1.59 19.16 8.83
CA GLY A 150 -1.79 18.21 9.93
C GLY A 150 -0.61 17.33 10.31
N ASP A 151 -0.73 16.72 11.48
CA ASP A 151 0.20 15.74 12.05
C ASP A 151 -0.34 14.33 11.76
N ASP A 152 0.22 13.64 10.76
CA ASP A 152 -0.22 12.30 10.36
C ASP A 152 -0.04 11.27 11.48
N ARG A 153 0.97 11.48 12.34
CA ARG A 153 1.11 10.69 13.56
C ARG A 153 -0.09 10.90 14.48
N ALA A 154 -0.60 12.13 14.59
CA ALA A 154 -1.82 12.40 15.35
C ALA A 154 -3.06 11.76 14.73
N LEU A 155 -3.15 11.62 13.39
CA LEU A 155 -4.22 10.87 12.74
C LEU A 155 -4.15 9.38 13.07
N ILE A 156 -2.96 8.79 12.98
CA ILE A 156 -2.71 7.38 13.33
C ILE A 156 -3.05 7.13 14.81
N THR A 157 -2.62 8.01 15.72
CA THR A 157 -2.91 7.90 17.16
C THR A 157 -4.42 8.00 17.48
N ARG A 158 -5.25 8.57 16.60
CA ARG A 158 -6.72 8.55 16.78
C ARG A 158 -7.31 7.15 16.58
N LEU A 159 -6.63 6.28 15.86
CA LEU A 159 -7.06 4.90 15.61
C LEU A 159 -6.62 3.96 16.73
N GLU A 160 -5.42 4.18 17.26
CA GLU A 160 -4.83 3.34 18.30
C GLU A 160 -5.63 3.35 19.61
N GLY A 161 -5.74 2.17 20.23
CA GLY A 161 -6.51 1.91 21.44
C GLY A 161 -8.03 1.94 21.26
N GLN A 162 -8.54 2.18 20.05
CA GLN A 162 -9.98 2.29 19.82
C GLN A 162 -10.62 0.98 19.38
N GLU A 163 -11.88 0.80 19.78
CA GLU A 163 -12.72 -0.30 19.37
C GLU A 163 -13.46 0.04 18.06
N ILE A 164 -13.52 -0.93 17.14
CA ILE A 164 -14.32 -0.85 15.92
C ILE A 164 -15.79 -1.05 16.27
N THR A 165 -16.61 -0.03 16.03
CA THR A 165 -18.05 -0.04 16.30
C THR A 165 -18.89 -0.38 15.06
N SER A 166 -18.33 -0.14 13.87
CA SER A 166 -18.95 -0.50 12.59
C SER A 166 -17.87 -0.76 11.56
N ALA A 167 -18.08 -1.75 10.70
CA ALA A 167 -17.19 -2.08 9.60
C ALA A 167 -18.02 -2.40 8.35
N THR A 168 -17.73 -1.70 7.26
CA THR A 168 -18.33 -1.93 5.94
C THR A 168 -17.22 -2.18 4.94
N LEU A 169 -17.21 -3.37 4.35
CA LEU A 169 -16.33 -3.71 3.24
C LEU A 169 -17.17 -3.79 1.96
N GLY A 170 -16.92 -2.84 1.07
CA GLY A 170 -17.50 -2.80 -0.26
C GLY A 170 -16.52 -3.31 -1.30
N ARG A 171 -17.00 -3.42 -2.52
CA ARG A 171 -16.19 -3.88 -3.65
C ARG A 171 -14.97 -2.99 -3.92
N VAL A 172 -15.14 -1.69 -3.80
CA VAL A 172 -14.09 -0.68 -4.09
C VAL A 172 -14.02 0.38 -2.99
N SER A 173 -14.52 0.04 -1.80
CA SER A 173 -14.61 0.93 -0.66
C SER A 173 -14.50 0.18 0.65
N LEU A 174 -14.04 0.86 1.68
CA LEU A 174 -13.93 0.34 3.04
C LEU A 174 -14.23 1.47 4.02
N SER A 175 -14.93 1.18 5.11
CA SER A 175 -15.15 2.11 6.22
C SER A 175 -15.15 1.36 7.53
N LEU A 176 -14.30 1.80 8.45
CA LEU A 176 -14.22 1.36 9.84
C LEU A 176 -14.49 2.56 10.73
N ARG A 177 -15.56 2.50 11.52
CA ARG A 177 -15.91 3.54 12.49
C ARG A 177 -15.53 3.13 13.89
N LEU A 178 -14.86 4.02 14.59
CA LEU A 178 -14.29 3.76 15.91
C LEU A 178 -15.12 4.38 17.02
N ALA A 179 -14.94 3.88 18.25
CA ALA A 179 -15.70 4.32 19.42
C ALA A 179 -15.54 5.82 19.75
N ASN A 180 -14.40 6.43 19.40
CA ASN A 180 -14.17 7.86 19.53
C ASN A 180 -14.76 8.70 18.38
N GLY A 181 -15.48 8.06 17.45
CA GLY A 181 -16.05 8.69 16.26
C GLY A 181 -15.09 8.86 15.09
N ALA A 182 -13.83 8.44 15.22
CA ALA A 182 -12.89 8.44 14.09
C ALA A 182 -13.30 7.41 13.02
N GLU A 183 -12.99 7.71 11.77
CA GLU A 183 -13.29 6.85 10.63
C GLU A 183 -12.03 6.58 9.80
N LEU A 184 -11.63 5.32 9.70
CA LEU A 184 -10.67 4.86 8.69
C LEU A 184 -11.45 4.42 7.45
N SER A 185 -11.10 4.92 6.27
CA SER A 185 -11.86 4.61 5.06
C SER A 185 -11.02 4.58 3.78
N ILE A 186 -11.55 3.87 2.78
CA ILE A 186 -11.19 3.98 1.38
C ILE A 186 -12.47 4.37 0.65
N ALA A 187 -12.51 5.58 0.13
CA ALA A 187 -13.65 6.09 -0.61
C ALA A 187 -13.70 5.46 -2.01
N GLU A 188 -14.90 5.16 -2.53
CA GLU A 188 -15.10 4.72 -3.92
C GLU A 188 -14.70 5.80 -4.93
N GLU A 189 -15.04 7.06 -4.60
CA GLU A 189 -14.72 8.24 -5.39
C GLU A 189 -13.20 8.47 -5.46
N THR A 190 -12.69 8.65 -6.68
CA THR A 190 -11.25 8.75 -6.93
C THR A 190 -10.73 10.19 -6.84
N SER A 191 -11.60 11.21 -6.90
CA SER A 191 -11.20 12.62 -6.96
C SER A 191 -10.42 13.13 -5.75
N ALA A 192 -10.57 12.48 -4.59
CA ALA A 192 -9.80 12.82 -3.39
C ALA A 192 -8.38 12.20 -3.41
N ARG A 193 -8.13 11.16 -4.23
CA ARG A 193 -6.88 10.39 -4.21
C ARG A 193 -5.74 11.16 -4.90
N PRO A 194 -4.49 11.07 -4.42
CA PRO A 194 -3.37 11.70 -5.09
C PRO A 194 -3.18 11.08 -6.48
N VAL A 195 -2.86 11.92 -7.46
CA VAL A 195 -2.50 11.44 -8.79
C VAL A 195 -1.20 10.65 -8.73
N PHE A 196 -1.14 9.54 -9.45
CA PHE A 196 0.07 8.74 -9.50
C PHE A 196 1.11 9.46 -10.37
N SER A 197 2.24 9.85 -9.76
CA SER A 197 3.25 10.74 -10.37
C SER A 197 3.78 10.26 -11.72
N ALA A 198 3.85 8.94 -11.94
CA ALA A 198 4.30 8.36 -13.20
C ALA A 198 3.28 8.48 -14.35
N THR A 199 1.99 8.64 -14.05
CA THR A 199 0.89 8.62 -15.05
C THR A 199 0.07 9.89 -15.10
N GLY A 200 0.07 10.68 -14.03
CA GLY A 200 -0.83 11.83 -13.87
C GLY A 200 -2.30 11.44 -13.71
N LEU A 201 -2.63 10.14 -13.61
CA LEU A 201 -3.99 9.66 -13.43
C LEU A 201 -4.30 9.42 -11.96
N PRO A 202 -5.57 9.62 -11.53
CA PRO A 202 -5.99 9.24 -10.18
C PRO A 202 -5.89 7.73 -10.00
N ARG A 203 -5.48 7.31 -8.81
CA ARG A 203 -5.44 5.90 -8.42
C ARG A 203 -6.86 5.33 -8.44
N ALA A 204 -7.10 4.24 -9.17
CA ALA A 204 -8.42 3.65 -9.35
C ALA A 204 -8.35 2.12 -9.27
N PHE A 205 -9.42 1.50 -8.77
CA PHE A 205 -9.62 0.06 -8.87
C PHE A 205 -10.03 -0.30 -10.30
N LEU A 206 -9.67 -1.49 -10.76
CA LEU A 206 -10.14 -2.06 -12.01
C LEU A 206 -11.60 -2.49 -11.91
N PRO A 207 -12.31 -2.58 -13.05
CA PRO A 207 -13.69 -3.04 -13.09
C PRO A 207 -13.94 -4.45 -12.58
N GLU A 208 -12.91 -5.28 -12.40
CA GLU A 208 -12.90 -6.65 -11.86
C GLU A 208 -12.51 -6.73 -10.38
N ASP A 209 -11.85 -5.71 -9.84
CA ASP A 209 -11.35 -5.71 -8.47
C ASP A 209 -12.46 -5.86 -7.43
N ASN A 210 -12.11 -6.47 -6.30
CA ASN A 210 -13.00 -6.63 -5.16
C ASN A 210 -12.23 -6.56 -3.83
N LEU A 211 -12.20 -5.36 -3.24
CA LEU A 211 -11.55 -5.08 -1.97
C LEU A 211 -12.15 -5.92 -0.83
N ALA A 212 -13.46 -6.15 -0.81
CA ALA A 212 -14.10 -6.98 0.20
C ALA A 212 -13.65 -8.45 0.15
N GLU A 213 -13.19 -8.93 -1.00
CA GLU A 213 -12.61 -10.27 -1.15
C GLU A 213 -11.08 -10.28 -0.96
N ALA A 214 -10.45 -9.11 -0.84
CA ALA A 214 -9.00 -8.99 -0.72
C ALA A 214 -8.54 -8.68 0.72
N VAL A 215 -9.35 -8.04 1.56
CA VAL A 215 -8.97 -7.73 2.95
C VAL A 215 -9.05 -9.00 3.80
N PHE A 216 -8.00 -9.31 4.57
CA PHE A 216 -7.89 -10.54 5.36
C PHE A 216 -7.24 -10.32 6.73
N LEU A 217 -7.34 -11.33 7.60
CA LEU A 217 -6.57 -11.40 8.85
C LEU A 217 -5.30 -12.24 8.66
N SER A 218 -4.19 -11.73 9.19
CA SER A 218 -2.89 -12.41 9.20
C SER A 218 -2.39 -12.55 10.63
N PRO A 219 -1.77 -13.69 10.99
CA PRO A 219 -1.08 -13.82 12.28
C PRO A 219 0.25 -13.04 12.33
N SER A 220 0.67 -12.41 11.23
CA SER A 220 1.88 -11.61 11.15
C SER A 220 1.70 -10.39 10.25
N GLY A 221 2.29 -9.25 10.64
CA GLY A 221 2.42 -8.07 9.79
C GLY A 221 3.59 -8.18 8.80
N GLU A 222 4.49 -9.14 9.00
CA GLU A 222 5.56 -9.47 8.06
C GLU A 222 5.00 -10.32 6.93
N LEU A 223 4.92 -9.71 5.74
CA LEU A 223 4.43 -10.35 4.52
C LEU A 223 5.53 -10.32 3.45
N SER A 224 5.68 -11.44 2.76
CA SER A 224 6.47 -11.57 1.52
C SER A 224 5.54 -11.97 0.39
N VAL A 225 6.00 -11.74 -0.84
CA VAL A 225 5.28 -12.00 -2.09
C VAL A 225 6.23 -12.66 -3.08
#